data_AF-A0A497QHH4-F1
#
_entry.id   AF-A0A497QHH4-F1
#
_cell.length_a   1.000
_cell.length_b   1.000
_cell.length_c   1.000
_cell.angle_alpha   90.00
_cell.angle_beta   90.00
_cell.angle_gamma   90.00
#
_symmetry.space_group_name_H-M   'P 1'
#
loop_
_entity.id
_entity.type
_entity.pdbx_description
1 polymer ?
#
loop_
_entity_poly.entity_id
_entity_poly.type
_entity_poly.pdbx_seq_one_letter_code
_entity_poly.pdbx_strand_id
1 'polypeptide(L)'
;MSKYMDAIEQADRLLRDEKYQQAMALYFDASQSADELFGKYVALLMKTAPSSAYRTLLLEILSWRLRYYTTQYDYHLAVAQTLSGLPREEWLARLETILVLSQSLVEKMLPLREEVTDPLIRTRIEELLRDWVSGIRDLVDKLKIWGMSSAQAAQILEWALDNGLKPKRR
;
A
#
# COMPACT_ATOMS: atom_id res chain seq x y z
N MET A 1 -20.63 2.90 -4.96
CA MET A 1 -21.12 2.27 -3.71
C MET A 1 -21.92 1.01 -4.02
N SER A 2 -22.90 1.01 -4.95
CA SER A 2 -23.63 -0.22 -5.34
C SER A 2 -22.70 -1.34 -5.83
N LYS A 3 -21.84 -1.07 -6.82
CA LYS A 3 -20.89 -2.08 -7.35
C LYS A 3 -20.00 -2.73 -6.29
N TYR A 4 -19.59 -1.98 -5.26
CA TYR A 4 -18.80 -2.52 -4.16
C TYR A 4 -19.62 -3.49 -3.31
N MET A 5 -20.81 -3.06 -2.88
CA MET A 5 -21.70 -3.88 -2.06
C MET A 5 -22.15 -5.13 -2.82
N ASP A 6 -22.49 -4.99 -4.10
CA ASP A 6 -22.91 -6.09 -4.96
C ASP A 6 -21.80 -7.15 -5.10
N ALA A 7 -20.55 -6.70 -5.31
CA ALA A 7 -19.40 -7.59 -5.41
C ALA A 7 -19.10 -8.32 -4.10
N ILE A 8 -19.21 -7.64 -2.95
CA ILE A 8 -19.03 -8.26 -1.63
C ILE A 8 -20.11 -9.30 -1.36
N GLU A 9 -21.39 -8.96 -1.57
CA GLU A 9 -22.49 -9.89 -1.34
C GLU A 9 -22.39 -11.14 -2.23
N GLN A 10 -21.95 -10.96 -3.48
CA GLN A 10 -21.75 -12.08 -4.39
C GLN A 10 -20.53 -12.92 -4.02
N ALA A 11 -19.43 -12.28 -3.58
CA ALA A 11 -18.25 -12.97 -3.07
C ALA A 11 -18.58 -13.83 -1.84
N ASP A 12 -19.35 -13.29 -0.90
CA ASP A 12 -19.81 -14.00 0.31
C ASP A 12 -20.65 -15.24 -0.03
N ARG A 13 -21.54 -15.13 -1.02
CA ARG A 13 -22.33 -16.29 -1.49
C ARG A 13 -21.43 -17.36 -2.10
N LEU A 14 -20.52 -16.97 -2.98
CA LEU A 14 -19.56 -17.90 -3.60
C LEU A 14 -18.63 -18.56 -2.58
N LEU A 15 -18.26 -17.84 -1.52
CA LEU A 15 -17.46 -18.38 -0.42
C LEU A 15 -18.22 -19.48 0.33
N ARG A 16 -19.50 -19.27 0.62
CA ARG A 16 -20.38 -20.28 1.25
C ARG A 16 -20.60 -21.51 0.36
N ASP A 17 -20.58 -21.32 -0.95
CA ASP A 17 -20.68 -22.38 -1.95
C ASP A 17 -19.32 -23.05 -2.26
N GLU A 18 -18.27 -22.76 -1.48
CA GLU A 18 -16.90 -23.28 -1.66
C GLU A 18 -16.25 -22.94 -3.02
N LYS A 19 -16.77 -21.93 -3.72
CA LYS A 19 -16.23 -21.42 -4.99
C LYS A 19 -15.13 -20.38 -4.74
N TYR A 20 -14.08 -20.81 -4.02
CA TYR A 20 -13.06 -19.92 -3.45
C TYR A 20 -12.37 -19.02 -4.48
N GLN A 21 -11.97 -19.54 -5.64
CA GLN A 21 -11.27 -18.73 -6.65
C GLN A 21 -12.14 -17.59 -7.20
N GLN A 22 -13.44 -17.85 -7.41
CA GLN A 22 -14.36 -16.83 -7.91
C GLN A 22 -14.71 -15.82 -6.81
N ALA A 23 -14.86 -16.28 -5.56
CA ALA A 23 -15.03 -15.40 -4.41
C ALA A 23 -13.82 -14.46 -4.24
N MET A 24 -12.60 -15.00 -4.34
CA MET A 24 -11.36 -14.22 -4.26
C MET A 24 -11.27 -13.15 -5.36
N ALA A 25 -11.64 -13.48 -6.60
CA ALA A 25 -11.65 -12.51 -7.69
C ALA A 25 -12.62 -11.34 -7.41
N LEU A 26 -13.83 -11.64 -6.91
CA LEU A 26 -14.80 -10.59 -6.56
C LEU A 26 -14.36 -9.75 -5.36
N TYR A 27 -13.71 -10.35 -4.35
CA TYR A 27 -13.11 -9.58 -3.26
C TYR A 27 -12.02 -8.63 -3.74
N PHE A 28 -11.21 -9.07 -4.71
CA PHE A 28 -10.20 -8.23 -5.32
C PHE A 28 -10.85 -7.05 -6.08
N ASP A 29 -11.85 -7.31 -6.92
CA ASP A 29 -12.58 -6.26 -7.66
C ASP A 29 -13.26 -5.25 -6.71
N ALA A 30 -13.85 -5.75 -5.60
CA ALA A 30 -14.41 -4.90 -4.57
C ALA A 30 -13.34 -4.02 -3.91
N SER A 31 -12.16 -4.58 -3.61
CA SER A 31 -11.04 -3.83 -3.04
C SER A 31 -10.55 -2.73 -3.98
N GLN A 32 -10.45 -2.99 -5.29
CA GLN A 32 -10.10 -1.98 -6.29
C GLN A 32 -11.13 -0.87 -6.35
N SER A 33 -12.42 -1.21 -6.35
CA SER A 33 -13.52 -0.23 -6.35
C SER A 33 -13.49 0.67 -5.10
N ALA A 34 -13.17 0.10 -3.93
CA ALA A 34 -13.02 0.86 -2.69
C ALA A 34 -11.81 1.81 -2.75
N ASP A 35 -10.70 1.34 -3.30
CA ASP A 35 -9.46 2.11 -3.46
C ASP A 35 -9.62 3.29 -4.45
N GLU A 36 -10.35 3.11 -5.54
CA GLU A 36 -10.71 4.20 -6.47
C GLU A 36 -11.54 5.30 -5.79
N LEU A 37 -12.54 4.91 -5.00
CA LEU A 37 -13.38 5.85 -4.24
C LEU A 37 -12.53 6.59 -3.21
N PHE A 38 -11.67 5.88 -2.49
CA PHE A 38 -10.73 6.47 -1.56
C PHE A 38 -9.85 7.54 -2.23
N GLY A 39 -9.26 7.24 -3.40
CA GLY A 39 -8.48 8.21 -4.17
C GLY A 39 -9.27 9.47 -4.54
N LYS A 40 -10.51 9.32 -4.99
CA LYS A 40 -11.40 10.46 -5.31
C LYS A 40 -11.67 11.33 -4.08
N TYR A 41 -11.92 10.73 -2.91
CA TYR A 41 -12.18 11.49 -1.69
C TYR A 41 -10.93 12.17 -1.14
N VAL A 42 -9.76 11.52 -1.18
CA VAL A 42 -8.50 12.14 -0.76
C VAL A 42 -8.20 13.37 -1.63
N ALA A 43 -8.32 13.25 -2.95
CA ALA A 43 -8.13 14.37 -3.86
C ALA A 43 -9.13 15.50 -3.61
N LEU A 44 -10.41 15.17 -3.41
CA LEU A 44 -11.44 16.15 -3.10
C LEU A 44 -11.14 16.89 -1.80
N LEU A 45 -10.85 16.15 -0.71
CA LEU A 45 -10.55 16.72 0.60
C LEU A 45 -9.33 17.62 0.55
N MET A 46 -8.29 17.27 -0.20
CA MET A 46 -7.11 18.12 -0.34
C MET A 46 -7.43 19.45 -1.05
N LYS A 47 -8.29 19.41 -2.07
CA LYS A 47 -8.71 20.59 -2.84
C LYS A 47 -9.68 21.49 -2.06
N THR A 48 -10.62 20.90 -1.33
CA THR A 48 -11.69 21.63 -0.66
C THR A 48 -11.41 21.92 0.82
N ALA A 49 -10.33 21.36 1.38
CA ALA A 49 -9.97 21.58 2.78
C ALA A 49 -9.88 23.09 3.08
N PRO A 50 -10.64 23.59 4.08
CA PRO A 50 -10.77 25.02 4.34
C PRO A 50 -9.54 25.61 5.02
N SER A 51 -8.62 24.79 5.55
CA SER A 51 -7.39 25.24 6.20
C SER A 51 -6.24 24.25 6.06
N SER A 52 -5.02 24.73 6.30
CA SER A 52 -3.81 23.90 6.38
C SER A 52 -3.88 22.82 7.46
N ALA A 53 -4.64 23.05 8.54
CA ALA A 53 -4.82 22.07 9.62
C ALA A 53 -5.55 20.81 9.12
N TYR A 54 -6.58 20.95 8.29
CA TYR A 54 -7.29 19.80 7.70
C TYR A 54 -6.39 19.01 6.75
N ARG A 55 -5.61 19.71 5.93
CA ARG A 55 -4.62 19.07 5.02
C ARG A 55 -3.54 18.33 5.81
N THR A 56 -3.06 18.94 6.88
CA THR A 56 -2.09 18.32 7.79
C THR A 56 -2.65 17.05 8.42
N LEU A 57 -3.86 17.10 8.99
CA LEU A 57 -4.50 15.93 9.58
C LEU A 57 -4.71 14.81 8.55
N LEU A 58 -5.19 15.13 7.35
CA LEU A 58 -5.36 14.15 6.28
C LEU A 58 -4.03 13.47 5.96
N LEU A 59 -2.95 14.25 5.82
CA LEU A 59 -1.63 13.69 5.56
C LEU A 59 -1.08 12.86 6.71
N GLU A 60 -1.35 13.23 7.97
CA GLU A 60 -0.99 12.38 9.11
C GLU A 60 -1.73 11.05 9.06
N ILE A 61 -3.03 11.03 8.73
CA ILE A 61 -3.80 9.79 8.58
C ILE A 61 -3.22 8.90 7.46
N LEU A 62 -2.90 9.49 6.31
CA LEU A 62 -2.26 8.78 5.20
C LEU A 62 -0.87 8.25 5.58
N SER A 63 -0.11 9.05 6.34
CA SER A 63 1.22 8.67 6.86
C SER A 63 1.12 7.47 7.80
N TRP A 64 0.19 7.50 8.75
CA TRP A 64 -0.05 6.38 9.66
C TRP A 64 -0.48 5.12 8.92
N ARG A 65 -1.32 5.26 7.88
CA ARG A 65 -1.72 4.12 7.07
C ARG A 65 -0.56 3.53 6.29
N LEU A 66 0.32 4.36 5.73
CA LEU A 66 1.51 3.87 5.03
C LEU A 66 2.48 3.17 5.98
N ARG A 67 2.72 3.75 7.18
CA ARG A 67 3.55 3.13 8.23
C ARG A 67 2.96 1.82 8.75
N TYR A 68 1.64 1.71 8.81
CA TYR A 68 0.98 0.47 9.13
C TYR A 68 1.34 -0.60 8.10
N TYR A 69 1.21 -0.31 6.80
CA TYR A 69 1.60 -1.25 5.75
C TYR A 69 3.08 -1.63 5.83
N THR A 70 3.99 -0.67 6.05
CA THR A 70 5.42 -0.97 6.19
C THR A 70 5.72 -1.91 7.36
N THR A 71 5.06 -1.68 8.50
CA THR A 71 5.21 -2.53 9.68
C THR A 71 4.65 -3.94 9.43
N GLN A 72 3.57 -4.06 8.64
CA GLN A 72 3.02 -5.35 8.25
C GLN A 72 3.98 -6.14 7.35
N TYR A 73 4.81 -5.49 6.52
CA TYR A 73 5.87 -6.19 5.77
C TYR A 73 6.84 -6.87 6.71
N ASP A 74 7.40 -6.11 7.65
CA ASP A 74 8.38 -6.64 8.60
C ASP A 74 7.78 -7.76 9.46
N TYR A 75 6.51 -7.62 9.86
CA TYR A 75 5.78 -8.68 10.57
C TYR A 75 5.67 -9.96 9.73
N HIS A 76 5.10 -9.89 8.52
CA HIS A 76 4.91 -11.08 7.69
C HIS A 76 6.23 -11.72 7.29
N LEU A 77 7.25 -10.89 7.06
CA LEU A 77 8.59 -11.32 6.77
C LEU A 77 9.21 -12.08 7.97
N ALA A 78 9.09 -11.56 9.19
CA ALA A 78 9.55 -12.23 10.41
C ALA A 78 8.79 -13.54 10.70
N VAL A 79 7.47 -13.56 10.42
CA VAL A 79 6.65 -14.77 10.55
C VAL A 79 7.09 -15.85 9.54
N ALA A 80 7.37 -15.46 8.29
CA ALA A 80 7.87 -16.38 7.26
C ALA A 80 9.22 -17.02 7.62
N GLN A 81 10.04 -16.35 8.45
CA GLN A 81 11.29 -16.90 8.95
C GLN A 81 11.12 -17.88 10.11
N THR A 82 10.16 -17.60 10.99
CA THR A 82 10.07 -18.23 12.31
C THR A 82 9.12 -19.43 12.35
N LEU A 83 8.09 -19.45 11.50
CA LEU A 83 7.14 -20.56 11.47
C LEU A 83 7.62 -21.72 10.59
N SER A 84 7.87 -22.86 11.21
CA SER A 84 7.93 -24.16 10.55
C SER A 84 6.52 -24.72 10.38
N GLY A 85 6.03 -24.88 9.15
CA GLY A 85 4.80 -25.66 8.87
C GLY A 85 3.75 -24.99 7.96
N LEU A 86 3.85 -23.68 7.68
CA LEU A 86 3.08 -23.03 6.62
C LEU A 86 3.97 -22.84 5.38
N PRO A 87 3.46 -22.99 4.14
CA PRO A 87 4.25 -22.75 2.94
C PRO A 87 4.77 -21.30 2.94
N ARG A 88 6.09 -21.14 2.79
CA ARG A 88 6.73 -19.82 2.69
C ARG A 88 6.10 -18.94 1.60
N GLU A 89 5.62 -19.58 0.54
CA GLU A 89 4.92 -18.96 -0.59
C GLU A 89 3.64 -18.23 -0.19
N GLU A 90 2.86 -18.76 0.76
CA GLU A 90 1.64 -18.09 1.22
C GLU A 90 1.94 -16.78 1.97
N TRP A 91 3.01 -16.78 2.77
CA TRP A 91 3.44 -15.56 3.47
C TRP A 91 4.02 -14.53 2.51
N LEU A 92 4.75 -14.97 1.49
CA LEU A 92 5.21 -14.09 0.42
C LEU A 92 4.03 -13.48 -0.35
N ALA A 93 3.02 -14.26 -0.72
CA ALA A 93 1.83 -13.74 -1.41
C ALA A 93 1.07 -12.68 -0.57
N ARG A 94 0.97 -12.88 0.74
CA ARG A 94 0.40 -11.88 1.67
C ARG A 94 1.23 -10.61 1.71
N LEU A 95 2.55 -10.74 1.81
CA LEU A 95 3.48 -9.62 1.78
C LEU A 95 3.36 -8.83 0.46
N GLU A 96 3.29 -9.51 -0.68
CA GLU A 96 3.12 -8.89 -2.00
C GLU A 96 1.80 -8.12 -2.11
N THR A 97 0.72 -8.68 -1.57
CA THR A 97 -0.58 -7.98 -1.51
C THR A 97 -0.47 -6.67 -0.75
N ILE A 98 0.17 -6.67 0.42
CA ILE A 98 0.31 -5.46 1.23
C ILE A 98 1.25 -4.45 0.53
N LEU A 99 2.24 -4.92 -0.23
CA LEU A 99 3.13 -4.05 -1.00
C LEU A 99 2.34 -3.29 -2.07
N VAL A 100 1.50 -3.99 -2.83
CA VAL A 100 0.60 -3.39 -3.82
C VAL A 100 -0.32 -2.34 -3.17
N LEU A 101 -0.87 -2.64 -1.99
CA LEU A 101 -1.71 -1.68 -1.25
C LEU A 101 -0.95 -0.42 -0.83
N SER A 102 0.33 -0.53 -0.45
CA SER A 102 1.12 0.68 -0.15
C SER A 102 1.51 1.47 -1.38
N GLN A 103 1.84 0.79 -2.49
CA GLN A 103 2.15 1.46 -3.75
C GLN A 103 0.94 2.27 -4.19
N SER A 104 -0.25 1.66 -4.18
CA SER A 104 -1.51 2.32 -4.50
C SER A 104 -1.79 3.56 -3.60
N LEU A 105 -1.44 3.49 -2.31
CA LEU A 105 -1.53 4.65 -1.42
C LEU A 105 -0.52 5.74 -1.80
N VAL A 106 0.72 5.36 -2.09
CA VAL A 106 1.79 6.27 -2.51
C VAL A 106 1.43 6.97 -3.83
N GLU A 107 0.90 6.24 -4.81
CA GLU A 107 0.39 6.79 -6.07
C GLU A 107 -0.62 7.91 -5.85
N LYS A 108 -1.50 7.76 -4.85
CA LYS A 108 -2.48 8.80 -4.49
C LYS A 108 -1.86 9.98 -3.74
N MET A 109 -0.74 9.76 -3.06
CA MET A 109 0.00 10.81 -2.36
C MET A 109 0.92 11.61 -3.28
N LEU A 110 1.39 11.03 -4.39
CA LEU A 110 2.28 11.69 -5.35
C LEU A 110 1.70 13.02 -5.88
N PRO A 111 0.44 13.10 -6.37
CA PRO A 111 -0.15 14.38 -6.78
C PRO A 111 -0.20 15.42 -5.66
N LEU A 112 -0.35 14.99 -4.40
CA LEU A 112 -0.42 15.90 -3.26
C LEU A 112 0.91 16.64 -3.04
N ARG A 113 2.04 16.02 -3.40
CA ARG A 113 3.36 16.67 -3.35
C ARG A 113 3.41 17.92 -4.23
N GLU A 114 2.80 17.85 -5.41
CA GLU A 114 2.79 18.94 -6.39
C GLU A 114 1.72 20.00 -6.04
N GLU A 115 0.55 19.55 -5.56
CA GLU A 115 -0.58 20.45 -5.25
C GLU A 115 -0.41 21.23 -3.93
N VAL A 116 0.37 20.73 -2.97
CA VAL A 116 0.58 21.39 -1.68
C VAL A 116 1.61 22.52 -1.79
N THR A 117 1.18 23.73 -1.44
CA THR A 117 2.02 24.94 -1.40
C THR A 117 2.76 25.13 -0.08
N ASP A 118 2.25 24.55 1.01
CA ASP A 118 2.86 24.64 2.34
C ASP A 118 4.20 23.86 2.38
N PRO A 119 5.34 24.52 2.59
CA PRO A 119 6.65 23.88 2.56
C PRO A 119 6.82 22.80 3.63
N LEU A 120 6.28 23.00 4.84
CA LEU A 120 6.41 22.04 5.93
C LEU A 120 5.69 20.73 5.58
N ILE A 121 4.48 20.88 5.05
CA ILE A 121 3.66 19.75 4.63
C ILE A 121 4.33 19.01 3.46
N ARG A 122 4.86 19.74 2.49
CA ARG A 122 5.61 19.16 1.36
C ARG A 122 6.81 18.35 1.86
N THR A 123 7.60 18.90 2.78
CA THR A 123 8.74 18.19 3.37
C THR A 123 8.30 16.90 4.07
N ARG A 124 7.20 16.91 4.83
CA ARG A 124 6.67 15.68 5.46
C ARG A 124 6.27 14.61 4.46
N ILE A 125 5.61 14.99 3.37
CA ILE A 125 5.28 14.06 2.28
C ILE A 125 6.55 13.46 1.71
N GLU A 126 7.55 14.29 1.39
CA GLU A 126 8.82 13.81 0.84
C GLU A 126 9.52 12.85 1.81
N GLU A 127 9.64 13.19 3.10
CA GLU A 127 10.25 12.33 4.11
C GLU A 127 9.55 10.97 4.21
N LEU A 128 8.22 10.97 4.25
CA LEU A 128 7.42 9.75 4.29
C LEU A 128 7.67 8.88 3.04
N LEU A 129 7.68 9.47 1.85
CA LEU A 129 7.93 8.75 0.60
C LEU A 129 9.34 8.18 0.56
N ARG A 130 10.34 8.92 1.05
CA ARG A 130 11.72 8.42 1.16
C ARG A 130 11.82 7.26 2.14
N ASP A 131 11.12 7.33 3.27
CA ASP A 131 11.06 6.26 4.27
C ASP A 131 10.44 5.00 3.69
N TRP A 132 9.33 5.14 2.95
CA TRP A 132 8.68 4.01 2.30
C TRP A 132 9.60 3.34 1.25
N VAL A 133 10.27 4.11 0.38
CA VAL A 133 11.22 3.55 -0.60
C VAL A 133 12.40 2.87 0.07
N SER A 134 12.94 3.46 1.15
CA SER A 134 13.97 2.83 1.97
C SER A 134 13.49 1.49 2.55
N GLY A 135 12.27 1.44 3.08
CA GLY A 135 11.68 0.21 3.60
C GLY A 135 11.54 -0.88 2.54
N ILE A 136 11.10 -0.53 1.32
CA ILE A 136 11.01 -1.50 0.21
C ILE A 136 12.40 -1.98 -0.21
N ARG A 137 13.39 -1.09 -0.32
CA ARG A 137 14.76 -1.48 -0.63
C ARG A 137 15.30 -2.46 0.41
N ASP A 138 15.14 -2.13 1.69
CA ASP A 138 15.57 -2.99 2.79
C ASP A 138 14.86 -4.35 2.75
N LEU A 139 13.57 -4.38 2.40
CA LEU A 139 12.82 -5.61 2.19
C LEU A 139 13.39 -6.45 1.03
N VAL A 140 13.64 -5.85 -0.14
CA VAL A 140 14.24 -6.53 -1.29
C VAL A 140 15.60 -7.11 -0.94
N ASP A 141 16.43 -6.37 -0.19
CA ASP A 141 17.73 -6.83 0.26
C ASP A 141 17.61 -7.99 1.27
N LYS A 142 16.68 -7.91 2.24
CA LYS A 142 16.38 -9.00 3.19
C LYS A 142 15.95 -10.27 2.47
N LEU A 143 15.03 -10.17 1.50
CA LEU A 143 14.55 -11.30 0.71
C LEU A 143 15.73 -12.00 -0.01
N LYS A 144 16.59 -11.23 -0.67
CA LYS A 144 17.79 -11.76 -1.34
C LYS A 144 18.72 -12.50 -0.39
N ILE A 145 19.02 -11.92 0.78
CA ILE A 145 19.89 -12.55 1.79
C ILE A 145 19.34 -13.91 2.23
N TRP A 146 18.01 -14.07 2.23
CA TRP A 146 17.36 -15.31 2.67
C TRP A 146 17.12 -16.32 1.54
N GLY A 147 17.67 -16.08 0.35
CA GLY A 147 17.47 -16.94 -0.81
C GLY A 147 16.03 -16.91 -1.34
N MET A 148 15.28 -15.85 -1.01
CA MET A 148 13.94 -15.61 -1.51
C MET A 148 13.97 -14.48 -2.55
N SER A 149 13.01 -14.47 -3.45
CA SER A 149 12.78 -13.36 -4.36
C SER A 149 11.29 -13.04 -4.42
N SER A 150 10.98 -11.76 -4.56
CA SER A 150 9.64 -11.29 -4.90
C SER A 150 9.79 -10.38 -6.11
N ALA A 151 9.26 -10.83 -7.25
CA ALA A 151 9.22 -10.01 -8.46
C ALA A 151 8.41 -8.73 -8.22
N GLN A 152 7.32 -8.83 -7.45
CA GLN A 152 6.48 -7.69 -7.09
C GLN A 152 7.26 -6.65 -6.28
N ALA A 153 8.02 -7.06 -5.25
CA ALA A 153 8.82 -6.13 -4.44
C ALA A 153 9.89 -5.41 -5.27
N ALA A 154 10.54 -6.13 -6.20
CA ALA A 154 11.53 -5.56 -7.10
C ALA A 154 10.89 -4.55 -8.08
N GLN A 155 9.76 -4.91 -8.68
CA GLN A 155 9.02 -4.06 -9.62
C GLN A 155 8.51 -2.78 -8.93
N ILE A 156 8.02 -2.88 -7.69
CA ILE A 156 7.57 -1.71 -6.93
C ILE A 156 8.76 -0.79 -6.60
N LEU A 157 9.92 -1.36 -6.25
CA LEU A 157 11.12 -0.57 -6.02
C LEU A 157 11.56 0.17 -7.29
N GLU A 158 11.58 -0.53 -8.43
CA GLU A 158 11.90 0.05 -9.73
C GLU A 158 10.93 1.17 -10.09
N TRP A 159 9.62 0.91 -10.01
CA TRP A 159 8.57 1.90 -10.22
C TRP A 159 8.77 3.14 -9.35
N ALA A 160 9.11 2.97 -8.07
CA ALA A 160 9.32 4.09 -7.16
C ALA A 160 10.52 4.97 -7.61
N LEU A 161 11.62 4.33 -8.02
CA LEU A 161 12.81 5.03 -8.52
C LEU A 161 12.52 5.76 -9.84
N ASP A 162 11.77 5.15 -10.74
CA ASP A 162 11.35 5.75 -12.02
C ASP A 162 10.44 6.97 -11.82
N ASN A 163 9.63 6.97 -10.76
CA ASN A 163 8.83 8.11 -10.33
C ASN A 163 9.62 9.16 -9.53
N GLY A 164 10.95 9.07 -9.52
CA GLY A 164 11.84 10.05 -8.90
C GLY A 164 11.87 9.99 -7.38
N LEU A 165 11.28 8.97 -6.76
CA LEU A 165 11.37 8.75 -5.33
C LEU A 165 12.76 8.22 -4.99
N LYS A 166 13.36 8.77 -3.93
CA LYS A 166 14.73 8.45 -3.54
C LYS A 166 14.73 7.84 -2.14
N PRO A 167 15.43 6.74 -1.89
CA PRO A 167 15.62 6.25 -0.53
C PRO A 167 16.42 7.28 0.28
N LYS A 168 16.28 7.23 1.60
CA LYS A 168 17.18 7.98 2.49
C LYS A 168 18.63 7.61 2.17
N ARG A 169 19.48 8.64 2.04
CA ARG A 169 20.94 8.42 1.98
C ARG A 169 21.34 7.85 3.34
N ARG A 170 21.92 6.65 3.33
CA ARG A 170 22.60 6.10 4.50
C ARG A 170 23.89 6.89 4.76
#